data_AF-A0A1G1PY05-F1
#
_entry.id   AF-A0A1G1PY05-F1
#
_cell.length_a   1.000
_cell.length_b   1.000
_cell.length_c   1.000
_cell.angle_alpha   90.00
_cell.angle_beta   90.00
_cell.angle_gamma   90.00
#
_symmetry.space_group_name_H-M   'P 1'
#
loop_
_entity.id
_entity.type
_entity.pdbx_description
1 polymer ?
#
loop_
_entity_poly.entity_id
_entity_poly.type
_entity_poly.pdbx_seq_one_letter_code
_entity_poly.pdbx_strand_id
1 'polypeptide(L)'
;MNKRGIILVVSLLVVLLLATLLASLYFQSISENQLARRFVNSTRAFWLAEAGVAKALSELSGPGSVNGSLDNPDYTYSAAMSHLSDNYYKIESTGSVLSGGAFTRKVAVTVRTGAVNPEKFQYGIETTTDLVVRGSVEINPSDSFKEFSTLDFADLFGISKVDMRAGAAHLYDTGSFAEPVDRVTWVDVPAGETLSIAGNLAGSGVLVINGNAHFSGTVNFNGIIYVIGELTMTGDVATYGSIMAESSATVDTELRGNVAIHYDVGQITNALSEVEFLAKEVVSWQELY
;
A
#
# COMPACT_ATOMS: atom_id res chain seq x y z
N MET A 1 -79.01 -34.72 -34.16
CA MET A 1 -77.68 -34.53 -33.53
C MET A 1 -77.82 -34.70 -32.02
N ASN A 2 -77.09 -35.64 -31.44
CA ASN A 2 -77.20 -35.99 -30.02
C ASN A 2 -76.45 -34.94 -29.19
N LYS A 3 -77.18 -33.95 -28.66
CA LYS A 3 -76.62 -32.76 -27.98
C LYS A 3 -75.62 -33.11 -26.86
N ARG A 4 -75.77 -34.29 -26.26
CA ARG A 4 -74.89 -34.80 -25.19
C ARG A 4 -73.47 -35.18 -25.66
N GLY A 5 -73.32 -35.69 -26.89
CA GLY A 5 -72.00 -36.06 -27.44
C GLY A 5 -71.16 -34.84 -27.81
N ILE A 6 -71.81 -33.79 -28.32
CA ILE A 6 -71.15 -32.53 -28.69
C ILE A 6 -70.62 -31.82 -27.43
N ILE A 7 -71.37 -31.85 -26.33
CA ILE A 7 -70.92 -31.25 -25.06
C ILE A 7 -69.62 -31.90 -24.56
N LEU A 8 -69.52 -33.23 -24.63
CA LEU A 8 -68.31 -33.95 -24.21
C LEU A 8 -67.09 -33.56 -25.07
N VAL A 9 -67.25 -33.54 -26.40
CA VAL A 9 -66.17 -33.16 -27.33
C VAL A 9 -65.73 -31.71 -27.09
N VAL A 10 -66.68 -30.79 -26.93
CA VAL A 10 -66.38 -29.38 -26.63
C VAL A 10 -65.69 -29.24 -25.28
N SER A 11 -66.13 -29.95 -24.24
CA SER A 11 -65.47 -29.91 -22.91
C SER A 11 -64.04 -30.45 -22.96
N LEU A 12 -63.79 -31.52 -23.72
CA LEU A 12 -62.46 -32.09 -23.87
C LEU A 12 -61.53 -31.13 -24.60
N LEU A 13 -62.05 -30.45 -25.63
CA LEU A 13 -61.30 -29.46 -26.40
C LEU A 13 -60.94 -28.23 -25.54
N VAL A 14 -61.89 -27.76 -24.70
CA VAL A 14 -61.63 -26.67 -23.74
C VAL A 14 -60.60 -27.08 -22.69
N VAL A 15 -60.69 -28.29 -22.13
CA VAL A 15 -59.69 -28.79 -21.16
C VAL A 15 -58.32 -28.93 -21.81
N LEU A 16 -58.23 -29.43 -23.05
CA LEU A 16 -56.98 -29.53 -23.78
C LEU A 16 -56.35 -28.15 -24.00
N LEU A 17 -57.13 -27.16 -24.44
CA LEU A 17 -56.67 -25.78 -24.61
C LEU A 17 -56.15 -25.20 -23.28
N LEU A 18 -56.90 -25.37 -22.19
CA LEU A 18 -56.49 -24.92 -20.87
C LEU A 18 -55.20 -25.63 -20.39
N ALA A 19 -55.07 -26.94 -20.61
CA ALA A 19 -53.88 -27.69 -20.24
C ALA A 19 -52.63 -27.20 -21.00
N THR A 20 -52.76 -26.90 -22.31
CA THR A 20 -51.64 -26.35 -23.08
C THR A 20 -51.24 -24.96 -22.60
N LEU A 21 -52.21 -24.12 -22.21
CA LEU A 21 -51.95 -22.79 -21.68
C LEU A 21 -51.26 -22.86 -20.31
N LEU A 22 -51.74 -23.74 -19.42
CA LEU A 22 -51.12 -23.97 -18.10
C LEU A 22 -49.69 -24.49 -18.23
N ALA A 23 -49.44 -25.42 -19.17
CA ALA A 23 -48.08 -25.92 -19.42
C ALA A 23 -47.14 -24.79 -19.87
N SER A 24 -47.60 -23.92 -20.78
CA SER A 24 -46.82 -22.76 -21.25
C SER A 24 -46.45 -21.81 -20.09
N LEU A 25 -47.43 -21.46 -19.25
CA LEU A 25 -47.19 -20.59 -18.09
C LEU A 25 -46.22 -21.22 -17.09
N TYR A 26 -46.30 -22.53 -16.89
CA TYR A 26 -45.38 -23.26 -16.01
C TYR A 26 -43.94 -23.24 -16.53
N PHE A 27 -43.72 -23.50 -17.83
CA PHE A 27 -42.39 -23.42 -18.44
C PHE A 27 -41.81 -22.00 -18.37
N GLN A 28 -42.64 -20.98 -18.61
CA GLN A 28 -42.23 -19.58 -18.46
C GLN A 28 -41.77 -19.29 -17.03
N SER A 29 -42.54 -19.72 -16.02
CA SER A 29 -42.20 -19.52 -14.60
C SER A 29 -40.87 -20.19 -14.20
N ILE A 30 -40.60 -21.40 -14.69
CA ILE A 30 -39.31 -22.07 -14.42
C ILE A 30 -38.15 -21.28 -15.05
N SER A 31 -38.30 -20.86 -16.30
CA SER A 31 -37.28 -20.11 -17.03
C SER A 31 -36.98 -18.76 -16.35
N GLU A 32 -38.02 -18.03 -15.94
CA GLU A 32 -37.89 -16.77 -15.20
C GLU A 32 -37.19 -16.98 -13.85
N ASN A 33 -37.53 -18.04 -13.11
CA ASN A 33 -36.86 -18.38 -11.86
C ASN A 33 -35.37 -18.71 -12.06
N GLN A 34 -35.02 -19.45 -13.12
CA GLN A 34 -33.62 -19.75 -13.43
C GLN A 34 -32.86 -18.49 -13.84
N LEU A 35 -33.46 -17.63 -14.67
CA LEU A 35 -32.86 -16.36 -15.06
C LEU A 35 -32.64 -15.45 -13.85
N ALA A 36 -33.63 -15.35 -12.96
CA ALA A 36 -33.54 -14.58 -11.74
C ALA A 36 -32.42 -15.10 -10.82
N ARG A 37 -32.30 -16.43 -10.64
CA ARG A 37 -31.21 -17.03 -9.85
C ARG A 37 -29.84 -16.77 -10.48
N ARG A 38 -29.70 -16.90 -11.79
CA ARG A 38 -28.47 -16.59 -12.51
C ARG A 38 -28.09 -15.12 -12.37
N PHE A 39 -29.06 -14.22 -12.48
CA PHE A 39 -28.85 -12.79 -12.28
C PHE A 39 -28.37 -12.50 -10.85
N VAL A 40 -29.04 -13.05 -9.82
CA VAL A 40 -28.63 -12.89 -8.42
C VAL A 40 -27.21 -13.44 -8.18
N ASN A 41 -26.91 -14.65 -8.65
CA ASN A 41 -25.58 -15.25 -8.48
C ASN A 41 -24.49 -14.48 -9.24
N SER A 42 -24.81 -13.99 -10.44
CA SER A 42 -23.93 -13.11 -11.21
C SER A 42 -23.63 -11.82 -10.46
N THR A 43 -24.65 -11.15 -9.91
CA THR A 43 -24.48 -9.93 -9.13
C THR A 43 -23.64 -10.22 -7.88
N ARG A 44 -23.88 -11.32 -7.17
CA ARG A 44 -23.05 -11.73 -6.03
C ARG A 44 -21.59 -11.97 -6.41
N ALA A 45 -21.33 -12.67 -7.51
CA ALA A 45 -19.98 -12.89 -8.02
C ALA A 45 -19.29 -11.55 -8.36
N PHE A 46 -20.02 -10.57 -8.89
CA PHE A 46 -19.49 -9.23 -9.12
C PHE A 46 -19.09 -8.53 -7.81
N TRP A 47 -19.96 -8.53 -6.80
CA TRP A 47 -19.63 -7.95 -5.48
C TRP A 47 -18.45 -8.65 -4.80
N LEU A 48 -18.30 -9.97 -4.98
CA LEU A 48 -17.14 -10.71 -4.51
C LEU A 48 -15.86 -10.29 -5.23
N ALA A 49 -15.92 -10.03 -6.53
CA ALA A 49 -14.78 -9.52 -7.29
C ALA A 49 -14.37 -8.13 -6.76
N GLU A 50 -15.33 -7.22 -6.54
CA GLU A 50 -15.09 -5.90 -5.94
C GLU A 50 -14.48 -6.00 -4.53
N ALA A 51 -14.96 -6.93 -3.70
CA ALA A 51 -14.39 -7.16 -2.38
C ALA A 51 -12.92 -7.61 -2.46
N GLY A 52 -12.60 -8.48 -3.43
CA GLY A 52 -11.21 -8.88 -3.70
C GLY A 52 -10.33 -7.71 -4.15
N VAL A 53 -10.86 -6.80 -4.98
CA VAL A 53 -10.16 -5.55 -5.36
C VAL A 53 -9.90 -4.69 -4.12
N ALA A 54 -10.93 -4.43 -3.31
CA ALA A 54 -10.80 -3.60 -2.12
C ALA A 54 -9.77 -4.17 -1.13
N LYS A 55 -9.78 -5.49 -0.93
CA LYS A 55 -8.81 -6.17 -0.09
C LYS A 55 -7.39 -6.08 -0.66
N ALA A 56 -7.22 -6.37 -1.95
CA ALA A 56 -5.93 -6.24 -2.63
C ALA A 56 -5.39 -4.80 -2.57
N LEU A 57 -6.23 -3.78 -2.75
CA LEU A 57 -5.82 -2.39 -2.64
C LEU A 57 -5.30 -2.05 -1.23
N SER A 58 -5.96 -2.57 -0.19
CA SER A 58 -5.55 -2.36 1.20
C SER A 58 -4.19 -3.00 1.52
N GLU A 59 -3.90 -4.15 0.92
CA GLU A 59 -2.66 -4.92 1.14
C GLU A 59 -1.59 -4.66 0.07
N LEU A 60 -1.85 -3.76 -0.89
CA LEU A 60 -0.92 -3.47 -1.97
C LEU A 60 0.38 -2.87 -1.40
N SER A 61 1.44 -3.66 -1.44
CA SER A 61 2.84 -3.27 -1.16
C SER A 61 3.79 -3.83 -2.24
N GLY A 62 3.25 -4.25 -3.38
CA GLY A 62 3.98 -4.85 -4.49
C GLY A 62 3.17 -5.95 -5.19
N PRO A 63 3.77 -6.68 -6.14
CA PRO A 63 3.14 -7.83 -6.78
C PRO A 63 2.81 -8.93 -5.77
N GLY A 64 1.66 -9.58 -5.92
CA GLY A 64 1.20 -10.58 -4.98
C GLY A 64 -0.21 -11.08 -5.28
N SER A 65 -0.82 -11.78 -4.32
CA SER A 65 -2.20 -12.24 -4.45
C SER A 65 -2.92 -12.27 -3.11
N VAL A 66 -4.20 -11.92 -3.11
CA VAL A 66 -5.07 -12.03 -1.95
C VAL A 66 -6.29 -12.87 -2.30
N ASN A 67 -6.59 -13.85 -1.46
CA ASN A 67 -7.70 -14.77 -1.65
C ASN A 67 -8.51 -14.85 -0.37
N GLY A 68 -9.81 -15.05 -0.49
CA GLY A 68 -10.67 -15.20 0.68
C GLY A 68 -12.10 -15.60 0.34
N SER A 69 -12.91 -15.68 1.38
CA SER A 69 -14.35 -15.94 1.29
C SER A 69 -15.14 -14.97 2.15
N LEU A 70 -16.37 -14.66 1.77
CA LEU A 70 -17.28 -13.82 2.54
C LEU A 70 -18.51 -14.63 2.96
N ASP A 71 -18.77 -14.69 4.27
CA ASP A 71 -19.90 -15.35 4.95
C ASP A 71 -20.05 -16.87 4.74
N ASN A 72 -19.63 -17.39 3.59
CA ASN A 72 -19.82 -18.76 3.15
C ASN A 72 -18.58 -19.21 2.34
N PRO A 73 -18.05 -20.43 2.57
CA PRO A 73 -16.97 -20.99 1.76
C PRO A 73 -17.27 -21.08 0.26
N ASP A 74 -18.55 -21.10 -0.15
CA ASP A 74 -18.96 -21.09 -1.55
C ASP A 74 -18.85 -19.71 -2.22
N TYR A 75 -18.65 -18.64 -1.44
CA TYR A 75 -18.57 -17.25 -1.91
C TYR A 75 -17.15 -16.76 -1.75
N THR A 76 -16.36 -16.88 -2.82
CA THR A 76 -14.92 -16.64 -2.79
C THR A 76 -14.51 -15.50 -3.70
N TYR A 77 -13.36 -14.90 -3.38
CA TYR A 77 -12.65 -13.99 -4.27
C TYR A 77 -11.18 -14.40 -4.38
N SER A 78 -10.60 -14.11 -5.53
CA SER A 78 -9.16 -14.28 -5.79
C SER A 78 -8.66 -13.08 -6.58
N ALA A 79 -7.80 -12.28 -5.96
CA ALA A 79 -7.24 -11.07 -6.54
C ALA A 79 -5.73 -11.22 -6.73
N ALA A 80 -5.24 -10.93 -7.93
CA ALA A 80 -3.83 -10.89 -8.27
C ALA A 80 -3.39 -9.44 -8.49
N MET A 81 -2.26 -9.07 -7.89
CA MET A 81 -1.62 -7.77 -8.02
C MET A 81 -0.35 -7.94 -8.85
N SER A 82 -0.19 -7.14 -9.90
CA SER A 82 0.95 -7.21 -10.81
C SER A 82 1.46 -5.81 -11.13
N HIS A 83 2.76 -5.67 -11.28
CA HIS A 83 3.37 -4.44 -11.78
C HIS A 83 3.12 -4.32 -13.28
N LEU A 84 2.75 -3.12 -13.76
CA LEU A 84 2.58 -2.82 -15.18
C LEU A 84 3.81 -2.10 -15.74
N SER A 85 4.03 -0.88 -15.26
CA SER A 85 5.12 0.01 -15.67
C SER A 85 5.21 1.16 -14.68
N ASP A 86 6.41 1.67 -14.41
CA ASP A 86 6.65 2.80 -13.53
C ASP A 86 5.94 2.62 -12.16
N ASN A 87 5.06 3.55 -11.79
CA ASN A 87 4.25 3.53 -10.58
C ASN A 87 2.83 2.99 -10.81
N TYR A 88 2.62 2.15 -11.83
CA TYR A 88 1.32 1.57 -12.13
C TYR A 88 1.28 0.08 -11.81
N TYR A 89 0.25 -0.31 -11.06
CA TYR A 89 -0.07 -1.69 -10.70
C TYR A 89 -1.46 -2.07 -11.22
N LYS A 90 -1.61 -3.32 -11.64
CA LYS A 90 -2.89 -3.91 -12.04
C LYS A 90 -3.36 -4.89 -10.98
N ILE A 91 -4.60 -4.75 -10.56
CA ILE A 91 -5.32 -5.67 -9.69
C ILE A 91 -6.37 -6.37 -10.54
N GLU A 92 -6.29 -7.69 -10.67
CA GLU A 92 -7.34 -8.51 -11.31
C GLU A 92 -7.99 -9.41 -10.29
N SER A 93 -9.27 -9.18 -10.03
CA SER A 93 -10.05 -9.93 -9.05
C SER A 93 -11.13 -10.77 -9.71
N THR A 94 -11.21 -12.03 -9.32
CA THR A 94 -12.26 -12.98 -9.72
C THR A 94 -13.12 -13.30 -8.52
N GLY A 95 -14.39 -12.92 -8.56
CA GLY A 95 -15.40 -13.34 -7.58
C GLY A 95 -16.15 -14.56 -8.06
N SER A 96 -16.40 -15.52 -7.17
CA SER A 96 -16.97 -16.83 -7.50
C SER A 96 -18.07 -17.25 -6.52
N VAL A 97 -19.21 -17.68 -7.06
CA VAL A 97 -20.30 -18.33 -6.32
C VAL A 97 -20.36 -19.79 -6.75
N LEU A 98 -20.08 -20.72 -5.84
CA LEU A 98 -19.99 -22.16 -6.12
C LEU A 98 -21.30 -22.93 -5.87
N SER A 99 -22.23 -22.35 -5.11
CA SER A 99 -23.50 -22.99 -4.76
C SER A 99 -24.45 -23.07 -5.97
N GLY A 100 -24.71 -24.29 -6.45
CA GLY A 100 -25.62 -24.54 -7.57
C GLY A 100 -25.02 -24.34 -8.98
N GLY A 101 -23.69 -24.32 -9.08
CA GLY A 101 -22.91 -24.11 -10.31
C GLY A 101 -21.97 -22.92 -10.16
N ALA A 102 -20.76 -22.99 -10.72
CA ALA A 102 -19.77 -21.92 -10.61
C ALA A 102 -20.18 -20.70 -11.46
N PHE A 103 -20.58 -19.62 -10.81
CA PHE A 103 -20.77 -18.31 -11.43
C PHE A 103 -19.60 -17.41 -11.07
N THR A 104 -18.89 -16.92 -12.08
CA THR A 104 -17.71 -16.08 -11.89
C THR A 104 -17.88 -14.72 -12.55
N ARG A 105 -17.36 -13.68 -11.91
CA ARG A 105 -17.20 -12.34 -12.49
C ARG A 105 -15.77 -11.88 -12.26
N LYS A 106 -15.22 -11.13 -13.22
CA LYS A 106 -13.87 -10.61 -13.16
C LYS A 106 -13.89 -9.10 -13.27
N VAL A 107 -13.10 -8.45 -12.43
CA VAL A 107 -12.87 -7.00 -12.44
C VAL A 107 -11.39 -6.76 -12.49
N ALA A 108 -10.97 -5.79 -13.29
CA ALA A 108 -9.61 -5.29 -13.31
C ALA A 108 -9.57 -3.82 -12.95
N VAL A 109 -8.65 -3.47 -12.07
CA VAL A 109 -8.38 -2.11 -11.62
C VAL A 109 -6.93 -1.77 -11.88
N THR A 110 -6.68 -0.56 -12.38
CA THR A 110 -5.33 0.00 -12.45
C THR A 110 -5.17 1.01 -11.33
N VAL A 111 -4.12 0.83 -10.54
CA VAL A 111 -3.76 1.67 -9.40
C VAL A 111 -2.46 2.38 -9.75
N ARG A 112 -2.43 3.70 -9.53
CA ARG A 112 -1.21 4.51 -9.57
C ARG A 112 -0.70 4.72 -8.15
N THR A 113 0.55 4.39 -7.89
CA THR A 113 1.26 4.66 -6.63
C THR A 113 1.96 6.02 -6.67
N GLY A 114 2.49 6.47 -5.54
CA GLY A 114 3.31 7.68 -5.46
C GLY A 114 4.53 7.57 -6.38
N ALA A 115 4.88 8.66 -7.06
CA ALA A 115 6.11 8.71 -7.84
C ALA A 115 7.28 9.07 -6.90
N VAL A 116 8.24 8.16 -6.79
CA VAL A 116 9.48 8.36 -6.01
C VAL A 116 10.67 8.39 -6.96
N ASN A 117 11.70 9.19 -6.64
CA ASN A 117 12.91 9.27 -7.45
C ASN A 117 14.16 9.16 -6.57
N PRO A 118 14.87 8.02 -6.58
CA PRO A 118 16.10 7.85 -5.79
C PRO A 118 17.22 8.81 -6.20
N GLU A 119 17.23 9.32 -7.44
CA GLU A 119 18.26 10.27 -7.92
C GLU A 119 18.19 11.64 -7.25
N LYS A 120 17.13 11.93 -6.49
CA LYS A 120 17.04 13.14 -5.66
C LYS A 120 17.89 13.05 -4.39
N PHE A 121 18.29 11.84 -3.98
CA PHE A 121 19.16 11.60 -2.85
C PHE A 121 20.56 11.33 -3.38
N GLN A 122 21.36 12.38 -3.54
CA GLN A 122 22.64 12.32 -4.26
C GLN A 122 23.87 12.13 -3.36
N TYR A 123 23.70 12.29 -2.05
CA TYR A 123 24.78 12.31 -1.07
C TYR A 123 24.47 11.34 0.07
N GLY A 124 25.51 10.83 0.71
CA GLY A 124 25.38 10.03 1.94
C GLY A 124 24.89 10.89 3.10
N ILE A 125 25.26 12.17 3.13
CA ILE A 125 24.71 13.15 4.08
C ILE A 125 24.49 14.52 3.43
N GLU A 126 23.32 15.11 3.65
CA GLU A 126 22.97 16.44 3.17
C GLU A 126 22.38 17.29 4.29
N THR A 127 22.89 18.51 4.47
CA THR A 127 22.52 19.39 5.59
C THR A 127 22.11 20.78 5.09
N THR A 128 21.16 21.43 5.79
CA THR A 128 20.77 22.82 5.51
C THR A 128 21.75 23.85 6.08
N THR A 129 22.63 23.43 7.00
CA THR A 129 23.65 24.23 7.67
C THR A 129 25.03 23.57 7.57
N ASP A 130 26.04 24.11 8.27
CA ASP A 130 27.36 23.52 8.38
C ASP A 130 27.32 22.08 8.92
N LEU A 131 28.15 21.21 8.35
CA LEU A 131 28.42 19.86 8.78
C LEU A 131 29.77 19.82 9.52
N VAL A 132 29.70 19.75 10.83
CA VAL A 132 30.87 19.73 11.71
C VAL A 132 31.32 18.29 11.91
N VAL A 133 32.39 17.91 11.22
CA VAL A 133 33.02 16.59 11.34
C VAL A 133 34.18 16.62 12.33
N ARG A 134 34.09 15.80 13.38
CA ARG A 134 35.13 15.57 14.39
C ARG A 134 35.20 14.07 14.70
N GLY A 135 36.32 13.59 15.24
CA GLY A 135 36.45 12.18 15.60
C GLY A 135 36.75 11.27 14.40
N SER A 136 36.32 10.00 14.48
CA SER A 136 36.58 8.99 13.44
C SER A 136 35.35 8.88 12.55
N VAL A 137 35.29 9.71 11.51
CA VAL A 137 34.17 9.76 10.57
C VAL A 137 34.64 9.37 9.18
N GLU A 138 33.97 8.38 8.60
CA GLU A 138 34.13 7.95 7.21
C GLU A 138 32.83 8.26 6.46
N ILE A 139 32.97 8.94 5.31
CA ILE A 139 31.89 9.13 4.34
C ILE A 139 32.36 8.43 3.07
N ASN A 140 31.53 7.55 2.50
CA ASN A 140 31.85 6.75 1.34
C ASN A 140 30.77 6.88 0.26
N PRO A 141 31.07 7.40 -0.94
CA PRO A 141 32.37 7.97 -1.33
C PRO A 141 32.72 9.24 -0.53
N SER A 142 34.00 9.61 -0.47
CA SER A 142 34.50 10.68 0.41
C SER A 142 33.94 12.08 0.13
N ASP A 143 33.39 12.28 -1.07
CA ASP A 143 32.71 13.49 -1.53
C ASP A 143 31.19 13.40 -1.43
N SER A 144 30.66 12.34 -0.81
CA SER A 144 29.21 12.09 -0.67
C SER A 144 28.59 12.88 0.48
N PHE A 145 28.87 14.18 0.53
CA PHE A 145 28.27 15.10 1.46
C PHE A 145 27.96 16.44 0.81
N LYS A 146 26.96 17.15 1.32
CA LYS A 146 26.63 18.50 0.86
C LYS A 146 26.03 19.35 1.99
N GLU A 147 26.56 20.55 2.14
CA GLU A 147 26.13 21.55 3.12
C GLU A 147 25.30 22.65 2.45
N PHE A 148 24.58 23.44 3.27
CA PHE A 148 23.76 24.57 2.82
C PHE A 148 22.73 24.21 1.75
N SER A 149 22.21 23.00 1.81
CA SER A 149 21.20 22.53 0.88
C SER A 149 19.82 23.09 1.17
N THR A 150 19.00 23.19 0.11
CA THR A 150 17.56 23.44 0.24
C THR A 150 16.86 22.09 0.22
N LEU A 151 16.52 21.58 1.41
CA LEU A 151 15.77 20.32 1.55
C LEU A 151 14.27 20.61 1.49
N ASP A 152 13.59 20.08 0.47
CA ASP A 152 12.12 20.09 0.39
C ASP A 152 11.62 18.65 0.51
N PHE A 153 11.00 18.34 1.64
CA PHE A 153 10.49 17.00 1.93
C PHE A 153 9.49 16.50 0.89
N ALA A 154 8.58 17.36 0.44
CA ALA A 154 7.55 16.97 -0.52
C ALA A 154 8.15 16.70 -1.90
N ASP A 155 9.17 17.48 -2.28
CA ASP A 155 9.92 17.21 -3.51
C ASP A 155 10.72 15.90 -3.41
N LEU A 156 11.43 15.67 -2.31
CA LEU A 156 12.27 14.49 -2.11
C LEU A 156 11.48 13.18 -2.10
N PHE A 157 10.39 13.12 -1.33
CA PHE A 157 9.62 11.89 -1.13
C PHE A 157 8.40 11.77 -2.04
N GLY A 158 8.01 12.82 -2.75
CA GLY A 158 6.79 12.82 -3.59
C GLY A 158 5.47 12.79 -2.80
N ILE A 159 5.54 13.00 -1.47
CA ILE A 159 4.42 12.96 -0.53
C ILE A 159 4.60 14.03 0.55
N SER A 160 3.49 14.57 1.10
CA SER A 160 3.58 15.57 2.16
C SER A 160 4.05 14.96 3.49
N LYS A 161 4.66 15.78 4.36
CA LYS A 161 5.02 15.38 5.75
C LYS A 161 3.80 14.82 6.51
N VAL A 162 2.62 15.41 6.29
CA VAL A 162 1.37 15.00 6.96
C VAL A 162 0.92 13.61 6.50
N ASP A 163 0.95 13.36 5.20
CA ASP A 163 0.52 12.07 4.63
C ASP A 163 1.54 10.97 4.90
N MET A 164 2.85 11.29 4.87
CA MET A 164 3.91 10.38 5.28
C MET A 164 3.74 9.92 6.72
N ARG A 165 3.47 10.87 7.64
CA ARG A 165 3.17 10.57 9.04
C ARG A 165 1.90 9.74 9.20
N ALA A 166 0.84 10.09 8.49
CA ALA A 166 -0.44 9.36 8.57
C ALA A 166 -0.33 7.93 8.03
N GLY A 167 0.55 7.70 7.06
CA GLY A 167 0.82 6.39 6.45
C GLY A 167 1.96 5.60 7.09
N ALA A 168 2.67 6.16 8.09
CA ALA A 168 3.82 5.51 8.72
C ALA A 168 3.42 4.17 9.35
N ALA A 169 4.26 3.15 9.15
CA ALA A 169 4.09 1.85 9.78
C ALA A 169 4.27 1.93 11.30
N HIS A 170 5.21 2.77 11.74
CA HIS A 170 5.50 3.02 13.15
C HIS A 170 5.48 4.50 13.46
N LEU A 171 4.79 4.85 14.55
CA LEU A 171 4.68 6.22 15.08
C LEU A 171 5.14 6.24 16.54
N TYR A 172 6.15 7.05 16.81
CA TYR A 172 6.70 7.22 18.16
C TYR A 172 6.62 8.69 18.60
N ASP A 173 6.41 8.89 19.89
CA ASP A 173 6.32 10.20 20.56
C ASP A 173 7.37 10.36 21.68
N THR A 174 8.21 9.35 21.90
CA THR A 174 9.17 9.28 23.00
C THR A 174 10.55 8.81 22.56
N GLY A 175 11.54 9.06 23.43
CA GLY A 175 12.95 8.78 23.23
C GLY A 175 13.36 7.30 23.07
N SER A 176 12.42 6.35 23.07
CA SER A 176 12.71 4.92 23.05
C SER A 176 12.01 4.22 21.88
N PHE A 177 12.82 3.71 20.95
CA PHE A 177 12.33 2.83 19.89
C PHE A 177 11.99 1.46 20.49
N ALA A 178 10.74 1.04 20.37
CA ALA A 178 10.39 -0.36 20.55
C ALA A 178 10.54 -1.04 19.19
N GLU A 179 11.59 -1.85 19.05
CA GLU A 179 11.92 -2.66 17.85
C GLU A 179 10.68 -3.21 17.09
N PRO A 180 10.71 -3.31 15.74
CA PRO A 180 11.77 -2.91 14.79
C PRO A 180 11.52 -1.54 14.13
N VAL A 181 12.61 -0.81 13.81
CA VAL A 181 12.55 0.37 12.93
C VAL A 181 12.65 -0.10 11.49
N ASP A 182 11.48 -0.36 10.88
CA ASP A 182 11.35 -0.78 9.48
C ASP A 182 10.34 0.08 8.71
N ARG A 183 10.28 -0.14 7.38
CA ARG A 183 9.35 0.52 6.46
C ARG A 183 9.40 2.04 6.59
N VAL A 184 8.27 2.71 6.84
CA VAL A 184 8.25 4.13 7.18
C VAL A 184 8.02 4.28 8.68
N THR A 185 9.04 4.78 9.37
CA THR A 185 9.00 5.10 10.80
C THR A 185 9.01 6.61 10.99
N TRP A 186 8.06 7.15 11.74
CA TRP A 186 7.97 8.57 12.06
C TRP A 186 8.05 8.78 13.57
N VAL A 187 8.92 9.69 14.00
CA VAL A 187 9.10 10.07 15.40
C VAL A 187 8.79 11.55 15.57
N ASP A 188 7.84 11.89 16.42
CA ASP A 188 7.62 13.27 16.85
C ASP A 188 8.38 13.51 18.15
N VAL A 189 9.34 14.44 18.14
CA VAL A 189 10.08 14.84 19.34
C VAL A 189 9.43 16.09 19.93
N PRO A 190 9.08 16.10 21.22
CA PRO A 190 8.53 17.29 21.86
C PRO A 190 9.44 18.51 21.70
N ALA A 191 8.84 19.70 21.59
CA ALA A 191 9.59 20.93 21.41
C ALA A 191 10.56 21.18 22.58
N GLY A 192 11.84 21.41 22.26
CA GLY A 192 12.90 21.62 23.26
C GLY A 192 13.50 20.33 23.83
N GLU A 193 13.01 19.16 23.44
CA GLU A 193 13.62 17.87 23.76
C GLU A 193 14.52 17.39 22.62
N THR A 194 15.26 16.32 22.88
CA THR A 194 16.11 15.65 21.88
C THR A 194 15.91 14.15 21.99
N LEU A 195 15.62 13.51 20.87
CA LEU A 195 15.54 12.06 20.77
C LEU A 195 16.95 11.47 20.93
N SER A 196 17.22 10.85 22.07
CA SER A 196 18.52 10.21 22.32
C SER A 196 18.46 8.71 22.07
N ILE A 197 19.17 8.25 21.04
CA ILE A 197 19.34 6.84 20.72
C ILE A 197 20.65 6.37 21.37
N ALA A 198 20.57 6.00 22.65
CA ALA A 198 21.72 5.58 23.45
C ALA A 198 21.98 4.07 23.44
N GLY A 199 20.98 3.28 23.04
CA GLY A 199 21.07 1.82 22.93
C GLY A 199 21.55 1.33 21.57
N ASN A 200 21.32 0.05 21.31
CA ASN A 200 21.51 -0.50 19.97
C ASN A 200 20.24 -0.25 19.15
N LEU A 201 20.41 0.23 17.93
CA LEU A 201 19.34 0.36 16.95
C LEU A 201 19.80 -0.34 15.67
N ALA A 202 19.02 -1.31 15.21
CA ALA A 202 19.17 -1.90 13.88
C ALA A 202 17.86 -1.70 13.11
N GLY A 203 17.92 -1.16 11.89
CA GLY A 203 16.71 -0.84 11.15
C GLY A 203 16.90 -0.69 9.65
N SER A 204 15.79 -0.52 8.95
CA SER A 204 15.76 -0.26 7.51
C SER A 204 14.57 0.60 7.08
N GLY A 205 14.59 1.09 5.84
CA GLY A 205 13.50 1.88 5.28
C GLY A 205 13.71 3.39 5.46
N VAL A 206 12.66 4.13 5.81
CA VAL A 206 12.70 5.58 6.03
C VAL A 206 12.44 5.89 7.50
N LEU A 207 13.42 6.49 8.16
CA LEU A 207 13.29 7.02 9.51
C LEU A 207 13.18 8.55 9.43
N VAL A 208 11.99 9.08 9.73
CA VAL A 208 11.76 10.52 9.86
C VAL A 208 11.71 10.90 11.33
N ILE A 209 12.56 11.82 11.75
CA ILE A 209 12.58 12.38 13.10
C ILE A 209 12.17 13.84 13.02
N ASN A 210 10.98 14.15 13.50
CA ASN A 210 10.45 15.50 13.57
C ASN A 210 10.89 16.16 14.90
N GLY A 211 12.12 16.68 14.90
CA GLY A 211 12.77 17.38 16.00
C GLY A 211 14.25 16.99 16.12
N ASN A 212 14.89 17.41 17.22
CA ASN A 212 16.32 17.16 17.43
C ASN A 212 16.61 15.69 17.70
N ALA A 213 17.71 15.17 17.17
CA ALA A 213 18.16 13.79 17.28
C ALA A 213 19.61 13.69 17.73
N HIS A 214 19.89 12.80 18.68
CA HIS A 214 21.22 12.48 19.16
C HIS A 214 21.47 10.97 19.14
N PHE A 215 22.32 10.51 18.22
CA PHE A 215 22.72 9.11 18.13
C PHE A 215 24.00 8.90 18.94
N SER A 216 23.85 8.35 20.15
CA SER A 216 24.94 8.16 21.12
C SER A 216 25.30 6.70 21.38
N GLY A 217 24.43 5.76 20.98
CA GLY A 217 24.63 4.32 21.08
C GLY A 217 25.20 3.68 19.81
N THR A 218 24.82 2.43 19.53
CA THR A 218 25.23 1.70 18.32
C THR A 218 24.08 1.71 17.32
N VAL A 219 24.24 2.35 16.16
CA VAL A 219 23.18 2.45 15.15
C VAL A 219 23.65 1.78 13.86
N ASN A 220 22.85 0.86 13.33
CA ASN A 220 23.05 0.28 12.00
C ASN A 220 21.74 0.43 11.20
N PHE A 221 21.76 1.27 10.16
CA PHE A 221 20.54 1.60 9.43
C PHE A 221 20.71 1.48 7.92
N ASN A 222 19.79 0.77 7.27
CA ASN A 222 19.75 0.58 5.82
C ASN A 222 18.58 1.35 5.19
N GLY A 223 18.85 2.52 4.62
CA GLY A 223 17.84 3.34 3.95
C GLY A 223 18.04 4.83 4.16
N ILE A 224 16.95 5.54 4.43
CA ILE A 224 16.92 7.00 4.51
C ILE A 224 16.68 7.45 5.95
N ILE A 225 17.52 8.35 6.46
CA ILE A 225 17.26 9.05 7.73
C ILE A 225 17.00 10.52 7.40
N TYR A 226 15.85 11.05 7.82
CA TYR A 226 15.50 12.46 7.65
C TYR A 226 15.23 13.09 9.01
N VAL A 227 16.05 14.05 9.44
CA VAL A 227 15.91 14.77 10.70
C VAL A 227 15.44 16.19 10.43
N ILE A 228 14.29 16.56 11.00
CA ILE A 228 13.73 17.91 10.95
C ILE A 228 14.12 18.61 12.26
N GLY A 229 15.41 18.92 12.39
CA GLY A 229 16.00 19.46 13.61
C GLY A 229 17.50 19.24 13.64
N GLU A 230 18.09 19.55 14.79
CA GLU A 230 19.52 19.30 15.03
C GLU A 230 19.83 17.81 15.02
N LEU A 231 20.87 17.42 14.26
CA LEU A 231 21.39 16.05 14.26
C LEU A 231 22.80 16.04 14.86
N THR A 232 22.96 15.26 15.93
CA THR A 232 24.26 14.97 16.54
C THR A 232 24.51 13.47 16.54
N MET A 233 25.70 13.04 16.13
CA MET A 233 26.16 11.65 16.22
C MET A 233 27.45 11.54 17.03
N THR A 234 27.39 10.93 18.21
CA THR A 234 28.57 10.68 19.06
C THR A 234 28.85 9.20 19.30
N GLY A 235 27.93 8.32 18.91
CA GLY A 235 28.03 6.88 19.09
C GLY A 235 28.82 6.15 18.00
N ASP A 236 28.55 4.85 17.86
CA ASP A 236 29.04 4.00 16.78
C ASP A 236 27.92 3.85 15.73
N VAL A 237 27.98 4.60 14.65
CA VAL A 237 26.88 4.75 13.68
C VAL A 237 27.34 4.28 12.31
N ALA A 238 26.70 3.26 11.78
CA ALA A 238 26.86 2.80 10.41
C ALA A 238 25.53 3.00 9.64
N THR A 239 25.58 3.70 8.52
CA THR A 239 24.40 3.91 7.67
C THR A 239 24.70 3.51 6.23
N TYR A 240 23.72 2.90 5.58
CA TYR A 240 23.76 2.51 4.17
C TYR A 240 22.57 3.14 3.48
N GLY A 241 22.79 4.23 2.74
CA GLY A 241 21.75 5.00 2.06
C GLY A 241 22.00 6.50 2.13
N SER A 242 21.07 7.29 2.68
CA SER A 242 21.17 8.75 2.72
C SER A 242 20.68 9.32 4.05
N ILE A 243 21.40 10.32 4.57
CA ILE A 243 21.02 11.08 5.76
C ILE A 243 20.72 12.52 5.34
N MET A 244 19.62 13.09 5.82
CA MET A 244 19.30 14.49 5.62
C MET A 244 19.01 15.15 6.95
N ALA A 245 19.62 16.31 7.19
CA ALA A 245 19.37 17.13 8.37
C ALA A 245 18.88 18.52 7.97
N GLU A 246 17.60 18.77 8.24
CA GLU A 246 16.93 20.06 8.09
C GLU A 246 17.03 20.83 9.42
N SER A 247 18.24 21.29 9.74
CA SER A 247 18.56 22.08 10.92
C SER A 247 18.18 23.56 10.74
N SER A 248 17.93 24.25 11.86
CA SER A 248 17.78 25.71 11.87
C SER A 248 19.11 26.40 11.54
N ALA A 249 19.08 27.60 10.93
CA ALA A 249 20.25 28.32 10.42
C ALA A 249 21.39 28.62 11.42
N THR A 250 21.18 28.39 12.72
CA THR A 250 22.16 28.67 13.79
C THR A 250 22.65 27.41 14.50
N VAL A 251 22.25 26.23 14.03
CA VAL A 251 22.59 24.94 14.65
C VAL A 251 23.20 24.03 13.60
N ASP A 252 24.41 23.57 13.87
CA ASP A 252 25.19 22.74 12.96
C ASP A 252 24.82 21.27 13.13
N THR A 253 25.03 20.47 12.08
CA THR A 253 24.99 19.01 12.21
C THR A 253 26.35 18.54 12.69
N GLU A 254 26.43 17.84 13.83
CA GLU A 254 27.71 17.40 14.41
C GLU A 254 27.91 15.89 14.29
N LEU A 255 28.97 15.46 13.62
CA LEU A 255 29.45 14.08 13.63
C LEU A 255 30.74 14.01 14.46
N ARG A 256 30.75 13.26 15.56
CA ARG A 256 31.83 13.30 16.57
C ARG A 256 32.33 11.92 17.04
N GLY A 257 31.55 10.87 16.80
CA GLY A 257 31.80 9.51 17.29
C GLY A 257 32.68 8.66 16.37
N ASN A 258 32.31 7.37 16.26
CA ASN A 258 32.75 6.47 15.20
C ASN A 258 31.61 6.37 14.18
N VAL A 259 31.67 7.15 13.10
CA VAL A 259 30.55 7.27 12.15
C VAL A 259 31.00 6.83 10.78
N ALA A 260 30.28 5.87 10.18
CA ALA A 260 30.46 5.41 8.81
C ALA A 260 29.17 5.65 8.01
N ILE A 261 29.25 6.51 7.01
CA ILE A 261 28.14 6.84 6.11
C ILE A 261 28.47 6.27 4.74
N HIS A 262 27.76 5.21 4.35
CA HIS A 262 27.88 4.60 3.04
C HIS A 262 26.70 5.03 2.18
N TYR A 263 26.96 5.85 1.17
CA TYR A 263 25.95 6.17 0.18
C TYR A 263 25.59 4.92 -0.62
N ASP A 264 24.31 4.53 -0.56
CA ASP A 264 23.83 3.32 -1.22
C ASP A 264 22.46 3.59 -1.88
N VAL A 265 22.49 3.80 -3.21
CA VAL A 265 21.29 4.00 -4.02
C VAL A 265 20.34 2.82 -4.01
N GLY A 266 20.83 1.60 -3.79
CA GLY A 266 20.01 0.40 -3.66
C GLY A 266 19.17 0.45 -2.38
N GLN A 267 19.77 0.82 -1.25
CA GLN A 267 19.05 1.00 0.02
C GLN A 267 18.07 2.18 -0.03
N ILE A 268 18.44 3.27 -0.70
CA ILE A 268 17.54 4.42 -0.95
C ILE A 268 16.33 3.97 -1.78
N THR A 269 16.55 3.21 -2.86
CA THR A 269 15.48 2.70 -3.72
C THR A 269 14.54 1.78 -2.95
N ASN A 270 15.09 0.86 -2.14
CA ASN A 270 14.29 -0.02 -1.30
C ASN A 270 13.45 0.78 -0.29
N ALA A 271 14.05 1.78 0.38
CA ALA A 271 13.33 2.63 1.31
C ALA A 271 12.19 3.42 0.65
N LEU A 272 12.41 3.97 -0.55
CA LEU A 272 11.39 4.70 -1.30
C LEU A 272 10.27 3.80 -1.83
N SER A 273 10.54 2.52 -2.08
CA SER A 273 9.50 1.56 -2.46
C SER A 273 8.46 1.33 -1.35
N GLU A 274 8.75 1.67 -0.09
CA GLU A 274 7.74 1.66 0.98
C GLU A 274 6.88 2.93 0.96
N VAL A 275 7.45 4.05 0.50
CA VAL A 275 6.78 5.35 0.42
C VAL A 275 5.80 5.41 -0.75
N GLU A 276 6.13 4.77 -1.90
CA GLU A 276 5.25 4.81 -3.08
C GLU A 276 3.84 4.26 -2.77
N PHE A 277 3.74 3.27 -1.88
CA PHE A 277 2.46 2.68 -1.50
C PHE A 277 1.67 3.51 -0.47
N LEU A 278 2.20 4.60 0.07
CA LEU A 278 1.42 5.48 0.95
C LEU A 278 0.41 6.33 0.17
N ALA A 279 0.72 6.66 -1.08
CA ALA A 279 -0.17 7.36 -1.98
C ALA A 279 -0.69 6.40 -3.06
N LYS A 280 -1.95 5.95 -2.95
CA LYS A 280 -2.59 5.06 -3.93
C LYS A 280 -3.81 5.73 -4.55
N GLU A 281 -3.91 5.72 -5.87
CA GLU A 281 -5.07 6.23 -6.58
C GLU A 281 -5.57 5.20 -7.60
N VAL A 282 -6.87 4.91 -7.57
CA VAL A 282 -7.50 4.09 -8.61
C VAL A 282 -7.74 4.97 -9.84
N VAL A 283 -7.05 4.67 -10.94
CA VAL A 283 -7.09 5.48 -12.17
C VAL A 283 -7.94 4.86 -13.27
N SER A 284 -8.20 3.56 -13.19
CA SER A 284 -9.04 2.85 -14.15
C SER A 284 -9.72 1.66 -13.49
N TRP A 285 -10.96 1.42 -13.90
CA TRP A 285 -11.78 0.29 -13.47
C TRP A 285 -12.47 -0.29 -14.71
N GLN A 286 -12.47 -1.62 -14.83
CA GLN A 286 -13.21 -2.32 -15.88
C GLN A 286 -13.69 -3.69 -15.39
N GLU A 287 -14.91 -4.06 -15.78
CA GLU A 287 -15.36 -5.45 -15.73
C GLU A 287 -14.79 -6.21 -16.93
N LEU A 288 -14.23 -7.39 -16.68
CA LEU A 288 -13.73 -8.28 -17.73
C LEU A 288 -14.82 -9.30 -18.09
N TYR A 289 -15.08 -9.46 -19.38
CA TYR A 289 -16.06 -10.39 -19.95
C TYR A 289 -15.47 -11.77 -20.24
#